data_AF-A0A451A4E0-F1
#
_entry.id   AF-A0A451A4E0-F1
#
_cell.length_a   1.000
_cell.length_b   1.000
_cell.length_c   1.000
_cell.angle_alpha   90.00
_cell.angle_beta   90.00
_cell.angle_gamma   90.00
#
_symmetry.space_group_name_H-M   'P 1'
#
loop_
_entity.id
_entity.type
_entity.pdbx_description
1 polymer ?
#
loop_
_entity_poly.entity_id
_entity_poly.type
_entity_poly.pdbx_seq_one_letter_code
_entity_poly.pdbx_strand_id
1 'polypeptide(L)'
;MKRLALLALSVFTLSGNLAFAGSHAGKIDIYHLNSDVHRRGVFIRMIPDLPGTGWACLWKKNRLYTEITDMLLEGFSTSRNCTVRWNRNDSHGHLLINSAECQ
;
A
#
# COMPACT_ATOMS: atom_id res chain seq x y z
N MET A 1 -27.73 -18.95 50.64
CA MET A 1 -27.25 -20.15 49.92
C MET A 1 -26.35 -19.71 48.77
N LYS A 2 -25.21 -20.39 48.64
CA LYS A 2 -23.96 -19.95 48.01
C LYS A 2 -24.12 -19.55 46.53
N ARG A 3 -23.76 -18.29 46.22
CA ARG A 3 -23.44 -17.81 44.88
C ARG A 3 -22.04 -18.33 44.55
N LEU A 4 -21.92 -19.28 43.63
CA LEU A 4 -20.64 -19.75 43.11
C LEU A 4 -20.47 -19.23 41.69
N ALA A 5 -19.40 -18.46 41.55
CA ALA A 5 -18.92 -17.79 40.35
C ALA A 5 -18.65 -18.78 39.21
N LEU A 6 -19.01 -18.38 38.00
CA LEU A 6 -18.26 -18.70 36.79
C LEU A 6 -18.11 -17.40 36.00
N LEU A 7 -17.04 -16.68 36.34
CA LEU A 7 -16.51 -15.57 35.57
C LEU A 7 -15.80 -16.14 34.35
N ALA A 8 -16.18 -15.60 33.19
CA ALA A 8 -15.32 -15.24 32.08
C ALA A 8 -14.38 -16.31 31.50
N LEU A 9 -14.73 -16.77 30.30
CA LEU A 9 -13.80 -16.68 29.17
C LEU A 9 -14.61 -16.51 27.89
N SER A 10 -15.18 -15.32 27.70
CA SER A 10 -15.51 -14.85 26.36
C SER A 10 -14.19 -14.72 25.62
N VAL A 11 -13.78 -15.79 24.95
CA VAL A 11 -12.75 -15.75 23.92
C VAL A 11 -13.30 -14.76 22.89
N PHE A 12 -12.88 -13.50 23.01
CA PHE A 12 -12.94 -12.55 21.93
C PHE A 12 -12.12 -13.17 20.81
N THR A 13 -12.79 -13.94 19.96
CA THR A 13 -12.41 -14.12 18.58
C THR A 13 -12.55 -12.75 17.93
N LEU A 14 -11.63 -11.85 18.30
CA LEU A 14 -11.23 -10.74 17.46
C LEU A 14 -10.57 -11.40 16.25
N SER A 15 -11.43 -11.97 15.40
CA SER A 15 -11.17 -12.16 14.00
C SER A 15 -10.98 -10.75 13.47
N GLY A 16 -9.75 -10.25 13.67
CA GLY A 16 -9.28 -9.08 12.99
C GLY A 16 -9.45 -9.40 11.53
N ASN A 17 -10.54 -8.89 10.95
CA ASN A 17 -10.64 -8.78 9.51
C ASN A 17 -9.33 -8.12 9.11
N LEU A 18 -8.49 -8.82 8.35
CA LEU A 18 -7.32 -8.23 7.72
C LEU A 18 -7.86 -7.16 6.79
N ALA A 19 -8.09 -5.96 7.34
CA ALA A 19 -8.39 -4.80 6.54
C ALA A 19 -7.15 -4.62 5.68
N PHE A 20 -7.27 -5.02 4.40
CA PHE A 20 -6.17 -5.03 3.44
C PHE A 20 -5.86 -3.59 2.99
N ALA A 21 -5.95 -2.62 3.89
CA ALA A 21 -5.68 -1.22 3.64
C ALA A 21 -4.45 -0.83 4.45
N GLY A 22 -3.48 -0.24 3.77
CA GLY A 22 -2.23 0.17 4.39
C GLY A 22 -1.74 1.49 3.84
N SER A 23 -0.78 2.06 4.56
CA SER A 23 -0.06 3.25 4.16
C SER A 23 1.40 3.09 4.54
N HIS A 24 2.30 3.64 3.73
CA HIS A 24 3.73 3.61 3.98
C HIS A 24 4.36 4.93 3.57
N ALA A 25 5.21 5.46 4.44
CA ALA A 25 5.91 6.71 4.22
C ALA A 25 7.42 6.46 4.04
N GLY A 26 8.02 7.11 3.06
CA GLY A 26 9.43 7.00 2.75
C GLY A 26 9.81 7.72 1.46
N LYS A 27 11.08 7.63 1.09
CA LYS A 27 11.56 8.15 -0.21
C LYS A 27 11.41 7.08 -1.27
N ILE A 28 11.08 7.47 -2.50
CA ILE A 28 11.08 6.55 -3.64
C ILE A 28 12.54 6.35 -4.07
N ASP A 29 13.05 5.13 -3.99
CA ASP A 29 14.42 4.78 -4.41
C ASP A 29 14.47 4.21 -5.83
N ILE A 30 13.38 3.55 -6.27
CA ILE A 30 13.23 3.05 -7.63
C ILE A 30 11.89 3.46 -8.19
N TYR A 31 11.92 4.10 -9.36
CA TYR A 31 10.76 4.40 -10.20
C TYR A 31 10.84 3.58 -11.49
N HIS A 32 9.98 2.58 -11.65
CA HIS A 32 10.05 1.59 -12.72
C HIS A 32 8.85 1.68 -13.67
N LEU A 33 9.13 1.94 -14.94
CA LEU A 33 8.19 1.87 -16.05
C LEU A 33 8.49 0.65 -16.92
N ASN A 34 7.46 -0.05 -17.35
CA ASN A 34 7.59 -1.21 -18.22
C ASN A 34 6.44 -1.21 -19.25
N SER A 35 6.79 -0.95 -20.50
CA SER A 35 5.86 -0.89 -21.64
C SER A 35 5.45 -2.26 -22.17
N ASP A 36 6.21 -3.31 -21.87
CA ASP A 36 6.00 -4.67 -22.42
C ASP A 36 4.78 -5.35 -21.77
N VAL A 37 4.36 -4.86 -20.60
CA VAL A 37 3.19 -5.37 -19.89
C VAL A 37 1.97 -4.48 -20.16
N HIS A 38 0.98 -5.04 -20.87
CA HIS A 38 -0.24 -4.31 -21.23
C HIS A 38 -0.95 -3.73 -20.00
N ARG A 39 -1.35 -2.45 -20.08
CA ARG A 39 -2.03 -1.67 -19.02
C ARG A 39 -1.24 -1.51 -17.72
N ARG A 40 0.02 -1.96 -17.66
CA ARG A 40 0.90 -1.67 -16.54
C ARG A 40 1.22 -0.17 -16.51
N GLY A 41 1.16 0.40 -15.33
CA GLY A 41 1.65 1.76 -15.08
C GLY A 41 2.94 1.73 -14.28
N VAL A 42 3.19 2.77 -13.48
CA VAL A 42 4.41 2.87 -12.67
C VAL A 42 4.42 1.88 -11.52
N PHE A 43 5.59 1.28 -11.30
CA PHE A 43 5.92 0.53 -10.10
C PHE A 43 7.00 1.30 -9.32
N ILE A 44 6.88 1.33 -8.01
CA ILE A 44 7.86 2.00 -7.14
C ILE A 44 8.37 1.05 -6.05
N ARG A 45 9.61 1.30 -5.62
CA ARG A 45 10.12 0.89 -4.31
C ARG A 45 10.37 2.12 -3.47
N MET A 46 10.46 1.92 -2.15
CA MET A 46 10.68 3.00 -1.21
C MET A 46 11.71 2.62 -0.17
N ILE A 47 12.31 3.63 0.47
CA ILE A 47 13.15 3.51 1.65
C ILE A 47 12.50 4.33 2.79
N PRO A 48 12.13 3.71 3.93
CA PRO A 48 12.26 2.28 4.24
C PRO A 48 11.42 1.38 3.32
N ASP A 49 11.77 0.09 3.21
CA ASP A 49 11.11 -0.85 2.28
C ASP A 49 9.61 -1.00 2.56
N LEU A 50 8.82 -1.11 1.48
CA LEU A 50 7.40 -1.45 1.54
C LEU A 50 7.18 -2.90 2.02
N PRO A 51 6.05 -3.22 2.65
CA PRO A 51 5.76 -4.59 3.07
C PRO A 51 5.54 -5.54 1.88
N GLY A 52 5.63 -6.84 2.15
CA GLY A 52 5.38 -7.89 1.16
C GLY A 52 6.51 -8.02 0.15
N THR A 53 6.24 -7.76 -1.12
CA THR A 53 7.22 -7.85 -2.22
C THR A 53 8.20 -6.67 -2.26
N GLY A 54 7.98 -5.63 -1.45
CA GLY A 54 8.74 -4.37 -1.52
C GLY A 54 8.28 -3.43 -2.62
N TRP A 55 7.29 -3.82 -3.43
CA TRP A 55 6.81 -3.04 -4.58
C TRP A 55 5.37 -2.56 -4.41
N ALA A 56 5.15 -1.32 -4.84
CA ALA A 56 3.81 -0.75 -5.02
C ALA A 56 3.59 -0.33 -6.47
N CYS A 57 2.35 -0.48 -6.94
CA CYS A 57 1.99 -0.43 -8.36
C CYS A 57 0.80 0.48 -8.58
N LEU A 58 0.93 1.41 -9.50
CA LEU A 58 -0.17 2.19 -10.03
C LEU A 58 -0.56 1.63 -11.40
N TRP A 59 -1.75 1.04 -11.51
CA TRP A 59 -2.28 0.56 -12.79
C TRP A 59 -3.03 1.66 -13.53
N LYS A 60 -2.98 1.64 -14.87
CA LYS A 60 -3.66 2.62 -15.74
C LYS A 60 -5.17 2.71 -15.57
N LYS A 61 -5.79 1.75 -14.87
CA LYS A 61 -7.22 1.76 -14.52
C LYS A 61 -7.57 2.68 -13.35
N ASN A 62 -6.59 3.23 -12.63
CA ASN A 62 -6.84 4.19 -11.57
C ASN A 62 -7.40 5.49 -12.20
N ARG A 63 -8.45 6.07 -11.61
CA ARG A 63 -9.09 7.30 -12.11
C ARG A 63 -8.16 8.53 -12.04
N LEU A 64 -7.20 8.51 -11.12
CA LEU A 64 -6.19 9.55 -10.92
C LEU A 64 -4.82 9.08 -11.43
N TYR A 65 -4.80 8.25 -12.48
CA TYR A 65 -3.56 7.62 -12.94
C TYR A 65 -2.50 8.66 -13.30
N THR A 66 -2.86 9.68 -14.08
CA THR A 66 -1.92 10.70 -14.54
C THR A 66 -1.39 11.51 -13.37
N GLU A 67 -2.28 12.00 -12.51
CA GLU A 67 -1.96 12.85 -11.38
C GLU A 67 -1.07 12.14 -10.35
N ILE A 68 -1.36 10.87 -10.03
CA ILE A 68 -0.52 10.07 -9.13
C ILE A 68 0.82 9.73 -9.81
N THR A 69 0.82 9.44 -11.13
CA THR A 69 2.07 9.17 -11.87
C THR A 69 3.02 10.37 -11.81
N ASP A 70 2.49 11.57 -12.06
CA ASP A 70 3.24 12.83 -12.02
C ASP A 70 3.76 13.12 -10.61
N MET A 71 2.91 12.95 -9.59
CA MET A 71 3.31 13.14 -8.19
C MET A 71 4.41 12.16 -7.75
N LEU A 72 4.32 10.89 -8.14
CA LEU A 72 5.35 9.89 -7.85
C LEU A 72 6.65 10.19 -8.60
N LEU A 73 6.57 10.71 -9.83
CA LEU A 73 7.74 11.09 -10.62
C LEU A 73 8.44 12.31 -10.00
N GLU A 74 7.68 13.33 -9.62
CA GLU A 74 8.20 14.48 -8.89
C GLU A 74 8.84 14.03 -7.58
N GLY A 75 8.14 13.21 -6.80
CA GLY A 75 8.63 12.67 -5.52
C GLY A 75 9.95 11.90 -5.66
N PHE A 76 10.08 11.08 -6.70
CA PHE A 76 11.33 10.38 -7.03
C PHE A 76 12.43 11.37 -7.43
N SER A 77 12.19 12.25 -8.40
CA SER A 77 13.20 13.17 -8.93
C SER A 77 13.71 14.18 -7.90
N THR A 78 12.88 14.55 -6.93
CA THR A 78 13.20 15.52 -5.89
C THR A 78 13.59 14.87 -4.56
N SER A 79 13.58 13.53 -4.47
CA SER A 79 13.84 12.78 -3.24
C SER A 79 12.98 13.22 -2.04
N ARG A 80 11.74 13.64 -2.31
CA ARG A 80 10.75 14.02 -1.30
C ARG A 80 10.27 12.81 -0.50
N ASN A 81 9.73 13.08 0.69
CA ASN A 81 9.12 12.03 1.49
C ASN A 81 7.70 11.80 0.97
N CYS A 82 7.43 10.61 0.44
CA CYS A 82 6.12 10.25 -0.09
C CYS A 82 5.41 9.29 0.85
N THR A 83 4.10 9.44 0.98
CA THR A 83 3.21 8.45 1.59
C THR A 83 2.37 7.83 0.49
N VAL A 84 2.48 6.52 0.31
CA VAL A 84 1.59 5.76 -0.58
C VAL A 84 0.58 4.98 0.24
N ARG A 85 -0.64 4.90 -0.26
CA ARG A 85 -1.71 4.09 0.32
C ARG A 85 -2.14 3.02 -0.67
N TRP A 86 -2.64 1.91 -0.16
CA TRP A 86 -3.19 0.81 -0.96
C TRP A 86 -4.35 0.17 -0.22
N ASN A 87 -5.19 -0.56 -0.96
CA ASN A 87 -6.27 -1.35 -0.38
C ASN A 87 -6.41 -2.78 -0.94
N ARG A 88 -5.53 -3.15 -1.88
CA ARG A 88 -5.52 -4.44 -2.60
C ARG A 88 -4.11 -4.78 -3.08
N ASN A 89 -3.89 -6.05 -3.42
CA ASN A 89 -2.72 -6.51 -4.16
C ASN A 89 -3.09 -6.96 -5.57
N ASP A 90 -2.12 -6.98 -6.47
CA ASP A 90 -2.26 -7.69 -7.74
C ASP A 90 -2.03 -9.21 -7.56
N SER A 91 -2.13 -9.95 -8.67
CA SER A 91 -1.94 -11.40 -8.70
C SER A 91 -0.51 -11.86 -8.33
N HIS A 92 0.46 -10.93 -8.30
CA HIS A 92 1.85 -11.20 -7.95
C HIS A 92 2.20 -10.74 -6.53
N GLY A 93 1.22 -10.22 -5.78
CA GLY A 93 1.42 -9.75 -4.41
C GLY A 93 2.00 -8.35 -4.30
N HIS A 94 2.01 -7.56 -5.38
CA HIS A 94 2.41 -6.16 -5.30
C HIS A 94 1.27 -5.28 -4.80
N LEU A 95 1.60 -4.26 -4.02
CA LEU A 95 0.62 -3.34 -3.40
C LEU A 95 -0.02 -2.46 -4.48
N LEU A 96 -1.35 -2.34 -4.52
CA LEU A 96 -2.04 -1.50 -5.49
C LEU A 96 -2.29 -0.09 -4.96
N ILE A 97 -1.56 0.88 -5.50
CA ILE A 97 -1.63 2.28 -5.10
C ILE A 97 -3.02 2.84 -5.42
N ASN A 98 -3.71 3.34 -4.39
CA ASN A 98 -4.98 4.06 -4.52
C ASN A 98 -4.79 5.58 -4.45
N SER A 99 -3.82 6.05 -3.66
CA SER A 99 -3.44 7.47 -3.53
C SER A 99 -1.97 7.58 -3.15
N ALA A 100 -1.35 8.70 -3.52
CA ALA A 100 -0.03 9.10 -3.05
C ALA A 100 -0.07 10.55 -2.56
N GLU A 101 0.86 10.91 -1.70
CA GLU A 101 1.13 12.26 -1.23
C GLU A 101 2.65 12.41 -1.10
N CYS A 102 3.24 13.51 -1.57
CA CYS A 102 4.68 13.75 -1.43
C CYS A 102 4.94 15.16 -0.88
N GLN A 103 5.76 15.25 0.15
CA GLN A 103 6.12 16.48 0.87
C GLN A 103 7.64 16.73 0.82
#